data_AF-A0A8T4FKW0-F1
#
_entry.id   AF-A0A8T4FKW0-F1
#
_cell.length_a   1.000
_cell.length_b   1.000
_cell.length_c   1.000
_cell.angle_alpha   90.00
_cell.angle_beta   90.00
_cell.angle_gamma   90.00
#
_symmetry.space_group_name_H-M   'P 1'
#
loop_
_entity.id
_entity.type
_entity.pdbx_description
1 polymer ?
#
loop_
_entity_poly.entity_id
_entity_poly.type
_entity_poly.pdbx_seq_one_letter_code
_entity_poly.pdbx_strand_id
1 'polypeptide(L)'
;EHTAVPCTACRYCEEGCPCNIPIADYMALYNSAKSDNPKTSSASSSQYFYYLALTRLRGKASDCTQCGQCADACPQHLPIPELMKDVTEIFEKNPTFPSKK
;
A
#
# COMPACT_ATOMS: atom_id res chain seq x y z
N GLU A 1 5.39 -1.15 20.36
CA GLU A 1 5.04 -0.34 19.17
C GLU A 1 4.35 -1.26 18.19
N HIS A 2 3.05 -1.08 17.92
CA HIS A 2 2.28 -1.94 17.01
C HIS A 2 1.94 -1.15 15.75
N THR A 3 2.54 -1.52 14.62
CA THR A 3 2.11 -1.02 13.30
C THR A 3 0.90 -1.83 12.82
N ALA A 4 0.09 -1.25 11.93
CA ALA A 4 -1.10 -1.92 11.39
C ALA A 4 -0.75 -3.22 10.63
N VAL A 5 0.39 -3.20 9.91
CA VAL A 5 0.96 -4.33 9.19
C VAL A 5 2.40 -4.54 9.68
N PRO A 6 2.77 -5.73 10.16
CA PRO A 6 4.15 -6.04 10.52
C PRO A 6 4.94 -6.35 9.24
N CYS A 7 5.23 -5.35 8.41
CA CYS A 7 6.06 -5.50 7.23
C CYS A 7 7.51 -5.14 7.55
N THR A 8 8.47 -6.01 7.21
CA THR A 8 9.92 -5.77 7.38
C THR A 8 10.59 -5.11 6.17
N ALA A 9 9.81 -4.79 5.13
CA ALA A 9 10.30 -4.22 3.87
C ALA A 9 11.41 -5.06 3.18
N CYS A 10 11.40 -6.39 3.35
CA CYS A 10 12.36 -7.30 2.71
C CYS A 10 12.20 -7.44 1.18
N ARG A 11 11.05 -7.02 0.62
CA ARG A 11 10.74 -6.98 -0.83
C ARG A 11 10.67 -8.32 -1.57
N TYR A 12 10.76 -9.46 -0.89
CA TYR A 12 10.59 -10.78 -1.55
C TYR A 12 9.25 -10.93 -2.29
N CYS A 13 8.19 -10.29 -1.78
CA CYS A 13 6.88 -10.31 -2.40
C CYS A 13 6.77 -9.53 -3.73
N GLU A 14 7.76 -8.71 -4.06
CA GLU A 14 7.80 -7.92 -5.30
C GLU A 14 8.39 -8.73 -6.46
N GLU A 15 9.21 -9.73 -6.16
CA GLU A 15 9.76 -10.65 -7.15
C GLU A 15 8.64 -11.55 -7.70
N GLY A 16 8.49 -11.57 -9.03
CA GLY A 16 7.46 -12.38 -9.69
C GLY A 16 6.06 -11.74 -9.71
N CYS A 17 5.83 -10.59 -9.08
CA CYS A 17 4.54 -9.90 -9.17
C CYS A 17 4.24 -9.53 -10.64
N PRO A 18 3.19 -10.07 -11.28
CA PRO A 18 2.91 -9.83 -12.70
C PRO A 18 2.53 -8.38 -12.98
N CYS A 19 2.07 -7.67 -11.94
CA CYS A 19 1.65 -6.27 -12.00
C CYS A 19 2.77 -5.31 -11.57
N ASN A 20 3.95 -5.84 -11.22
CA ASN A 20 5.12 -5.06 -10.86
C ASN A 20 4.87 -4.04 -9.71
N ILE A 21 4.05 -4.43 -8.74
CA ILE A 21 3.57 -3.57 -7.64
C ILE A 21 4.68 -3.40 -6.59
N PRO A 22 4.96 -2.18 -6.11
CA PRO A 22 5.95 -1.93 -5.06
C PRO A 22 5.33 -2.19 -3.67
N ILE A 23 5.09 -3.47 -3.37
CA ILE A 23 4.32 -3.91 -2.20
C ILE A 23 4.91 -3.40 -0.89
N ALA A 24 6.24 -3.43 -0.72
CA ALA A 24 6.87 -2.99 0.52
C ALA A 24 6.64 -1.49 0.78
N ASP A 25 6.75 -0.66 -0.26
CA ASP A 25 6.50 0.78 -0.16
C ASP A 25 5.02 1.06 0.16
N TYR A 26 4.09 0.27 -0.39
CA TYR A 26 2.67 0.37 -0.07
C TYR A 26 2.33 -0.03 1.37
N MET A 27 3.00 -1.04 1.93
CA MET A 27 2.84 -1.36 3.36
C MET A 27 3.36 -0.23 4.26
N ALA A 28 4.48 0.40 3.89
CA ALA A 28 5.00 1.55 4.62
C ALA A 28 4.02 2.74 4.58
N LEU A 29 3.48 3.05 3.40
CA LEU A 29 2.46 4.07 3.22
C LEU A 29 1.18 3.77 4.02
N TYR A 30 0.70 2.53 3.99
CA TYR A 30 -0.48 2.10 4.73
C TYR A 30 -0.30 2.25 6.24
N ASN A 31 0.85 1.80 6.77
CA ASN A 31 1.19 1.94 8.18
C ASN A 31 1.29 3.41 8.60
N SER A 32 1.91 4.25 7.78
CA SER A 32 2.01 5.69 8.06
C SER A 32 0.63 6.34 8.07
N ALA A 33 -0.24 6.04 7.10
CA ALA A 33 -1.60 6.57 7.05
C ALA A 33 -2.44 6.13 8.26
N LYS A 34 -2.35 4.85 8.66
CA LYS A 34 -3.04 4.32 9.85
C LYS A 34 -2.51 4.90 11.16
N SER A 35 -1.21 5.23 11.23
CA SER A 35 -0.62 5.88 12.40
C SER A 35 -1.10 7.32 12.55
N ASP A 36 -1.15 8.07 11.44
CA ASP A 36 -1.59 9.47 11.47
C ASP A 36 -3.08 9.60 11.73
N ASN A 37 -3.87 8.67 11.19
CA ASN A 37 -5.32 8.73 11.19
C ASN A 37 -5.94 7.38 11.58
N PRO A 38 -5.81 6.93 12.84
CA PRO A 38 -6.24 5.59 13.25
C PRO A 38 -7.75 5.35 13.12
N LYS A 39 -8.56 6.43 13.04
CA LYS A 39 -10.02 6.37 12.93
C LYS A 39 -10.56 6.66 11.53
N THR A 40 -9.73 7.10 10.59
CA THR A 40 -10.18 7.48 9.23
C THR A 40 -9.35 6.77 8.17
N SER A 41 -10.01 6.37 7.08
CA SER A 41 -9.35 5.74 5.92
C SER A 41 -8.83 6.83 4.96
N SER A 42 -7.97 7.72 5.44
CA SER A 42 -7.48 8.88 4.68
C SER A 42 -5.96 9.02 4.76
N ALA A 43 -5.33 9.21 3.59
CA ALA A 43 -3.92 9.56 3.50
C ALA A 43 -3.71 11.08 3.57
N SER A 44 -2.63 11.52 4.21
CA SER A 44 -2.19 12.92 4.11
C SER A 44 -1.79 13.26 2.68
N SER A 45 -1.74 14.55 2.34
CA SER A 45 -1.36 14.97 0.98
C SER A 45 0.04 14.51 0.59
N SER A 46 1.00 14.50 1.53
CA SER A 46 2.37 14.03 1.26
C SER A 46 2.41 12.53 0.95
N GLN A 47 1.68 11.72 1.72
CA GLN A 47 1.54 10.28 1.48
C GLN A 47 0.88 10.02 0.12
N TYR A 48 -0.16 10.78 -0.22
CA TYR A 48 -0.84 10.67 -1.52
C TYR A 48 0.09 11.04 -2.69
N PHE A 49 0.87 12.12 -2.59
CA PHE A 49 1.85 12.47 -3.63
C PHE A 49 2.95 11.42 -3.78
N TYR A 50 3.41 10.82 -2.67
CA TYR A 50 4.38 9.73 -2.72
C TYR A 50 3.79 8.49 -3.41
N TYR A 51 2.54 8.12 -3.08
CA TYR A 51 1.80 7.08 -3.79
C TYR A 51 1.75 7.35 -5.29
N LEU A 52 1.32 8.55 -5.71
CA LEU A 52 1.27 8.93 -7.13
C LEU A 52 2.63 8.82 -7.81
N ALA A 53 3.71 9.22 -7.15
CA ALA A 53 5.06 9.09 -7.70
C ALA A 53 5.43 7.63 -7.97
N LEU A 54 5.11 6.71 -7.06
CA LEU A 54 5.34 5.26 -7.25
C LEU A 54 4.53 4.72 -8.44
N THR A 55 3.26 5.10 -8.55
CA THR A 55 2.37 4.62 -9.63
C THR A 55 2.79 5.06 -11.04
N ARG A 56 3.69 6.05 -11.15
CA ARG A 56 4.26 6.47 -12.45
C ARG A 56 5.35 5.53 -12.95
N LEU A 57 6.00 4.79 -12.04
CA LEU A 57 7.13 3.92 -12.34
C LEU A 57 6.77 2.43 -12.22
N ARG A 58 5.76 2.11 -11.40
CA ARG A 58 5.40 0.76 -10.97
C ARG A 58 3.87 0.60 -10.95
N GLY A 59 3.39 -0.63 -10.83
CA GLY A 59 1.95 -0.91 -10.80
C GLY A 59 1.24 -0.30 -9.60
N LYS A 60 -0.02 0.08 -9.78
CA LYS A 60 -0.90 0.60 -8.73
C LYS A 60 -1.37 -0.51 -7.80
N ALA A 61 -1.88 -0.12 -6.63
CA ALA A 61 -2.55 -1.07 -5.74
C ALA A 61 -3.78 -1.70 -6.40
N SER A 62 -4.55 -0.91 -7.18
CA SER A 62 -5.70 -1.39 -7.95
C SER A 62 -5.37 -2.40 -9.03
N ASP A 63 -4.12 -2.45 -9.49
CA ASP A 63 -3.69 -3.37 -10.55
C ASP A 63 -3.53 -4.80 -10.02
N CYS A 64 -3.59 -5.01 -8.70
CA CYS A 64 -3.46 -6.32 -8.08
C CYS A 64 -4.54 -7.29 -8.60
N THR A 65 -4.09 -8.35 -9.28
CA THR A 65 -4.96 -9.42 -9.80
C THR A 65 -5.28 -10.52 -8.78
N GLN A 66 -4.87 -10.32 -7.52
CA GLN A 66 -5.01 -11.31 -6.44
C GLN A 66 -4.38 -12.69 -6.76
N CYS A 67 -3.29 -12.70 -7.53
CA CYS A 67 -2.63 -13.94 -7.95
C CYS A 67 -2.03 -14.80 -6.81
N GLY A 68 -1.87 -14.25 -5.60
CA GLY A 68 -1.39 -14.98 -4.42
C GLY A 68 0.13 -15.13 -4.29
N GLN A 69 0.91 -15.01 -5.38
CA GLN A 69 2.37 -15.26 -5.37
C GLN A 69 3.13 -14.45 -4.31
N CYS A 70 2.73 -13.19 -4.11
CA CYS A 70 3.31 -12.31 -3.11
C CYS A 70 3.12 -12.82 -1.67
N ALA A 71 1.98 -13.45 -1.37
CA ALA A 71 1.68 -14.00 -0.05
C ALA A 71 2.55 -15.23 0.25
N ASP A 72 2.77 -16.08 -0.75
CA ASP A 72 3.65 -17.25 -0.65
C ASP A 72 5.12 -16.85 -0.46
N ALA A 73 5.58 -15.81 -1.17
CA ALA A 73 6.94 -15.29 -1.06
C ALA A 73 7.17 -14.50 0.25
N CYS A 74 6.12 -14.10 0.97
CA CYS A 74 6.25 -13.29 2.17
C CYS A 74 6.65 -14.17 3.39
N PRO A 75 7.83 -13.95 3.99
CA PRO A 75 8.28 -14.77 5.14
C PRO A 75 7.44 -14.53 6.41
N GLN A 76 6.65 -13.46 6.44
CA GLN A 76 5.75 -13.13 7.52
C GLN A 76 4.30 -13.55 7.24
N HIS A 77 4.05 -14.24 6.11
CA HIS A 77 2.73 -14.71 5.69
C HIS A 77 1.65 -13.63 5.72
N LEU A 78 2.01 -12.42 5.29
CA LEU A 78 1.07 -11.30 5.23
C LEU A 78 0.00 -11.56 4.16
N PRO A 79 -1.28 -11.20 4.42
CA PRO A 79 -2.36 -11.30 3.44
C PRO A 79 -2.28 -10.16 2.41
N ILE A 80 -1.19 -10.10 1.64
CA ILE A 80 -0.87 -9.00 0.71
C ILE A 80 -2.01 -8.68 -0.27
N PRO A 81 -2.70 -9.66 -0.90
CA PRO A 81 -3.81 -9.35 -1.80
C PRO A 81 -4.95 -8.54 -1.15
N GLU A 82 -5.25 -8.81 0.12
CA GLU A 82 -6.28 -8.07 0.86
C GLU A 82 -5.75 -6.69 1.27
N LEU A 83 -4.48 -6.61 1.70
CA LEU A 83 -3.84 -5.33 2.00
C LEU A 83 -3.77 -4.40 0.78
N MET A 84 -3.67 -4.92 -0.45
CA MET A 84 -3.75 -4.11 -1.66
C MET A 84 -5.13 -3.47 -1.85
N LYS A 85 -6.21 -4.14 -1.43
CA LYS A 85 -7.56 -3.54 -1.44
C LYS A 85 -7.64 -2.38 -0.45
N ASP A 86 -7.09 -2.57 0.75
CA ASP A 86 -7.05 -1.51 1.77
C ASP A 86 -6.23 -0.29 1.29
N VAL A 87 -5.08 -0.53 0.67
CA VAL A 87 -4.26 0.54 0.06
C VAL A 87 -5.06 1.25 -1.04
N THR A 88 -5.75 0.51 -1.91
CA THR A 88 -6.61 1.08 -2.96
C THR A 88 -7.71 1.96 -2.36
N GLU A 89 -8.32 1.54 -1.25
CA GLU A 89 -9.36 2.30 -0.59
C GLU A 89 -8.86 3.63 -0.02
N ILE A 90 -7.70 3.62 0.64
CA ILE A 90 -7.11 4.82 1.24
C ILE A 90 -6.56 5.77 0.18
N PHE A 91 -5.87 5.26 -0.84
CA PHE A 91 -5.09 6.07 -1.75
C PHE A 91 -5.77 6.37 -3.08
N GLU A 92 -6.75 5.58 -3.52
CA GLU A 92 -7.37 5.78 -4.84
C GLU A 92 -8.83 6.20 -4.78
N LYS A 93 -9.61 5.68 -3.82
CA LYS A 93 -11.05 5.97 -3.72
C LYS A 93 -11.36 7.23 -2.91
N ASN A 94 -10.57 7.52 -1.87
CA ASN A 94 -10.76 8.67 -0.99
C ASN A 94 -9.53 9.58 -0.94
N PRO A 95 -9.11 10.20 -2.07
CA PRO A 95 -8.05 11.19 -2.00
C PRO A 95 -8.55 12.41 -1.22
N THR A 96 -8.15 12.53 0.05
CA THR A 96 -8.39 13.73 0.85
C THR A 96 -7.51 14.85 0.32
N PHE A 97 -7.97 15.49 -0.75
CA PHE A 97 -7.43 16.77 -1.17
C PHE A 97 -7.80 17.81 -0.10
N PRO A 98 -6.84 18.55 0.47
CA PRO A 98 -7.16 19.84 1.04
C PRO A 98 -7.62 20.70 -0.12
N SER A 99 -8.94 20.81 -0.32
CA SER A 99 -9.52 21.84 -1.17
C SER A 99 -8.95 23.17 -0.69
N LYS A 100 -8.14 23.81 -1.54
CA LYS A 100 -7.71 25.19 -1.32
C LYS A 100 -8.95 26.01 -0.96
N LYS A 101 -8.99 26.54 0.26
CA LYS A 101 -9.73 27.78 0.53
C LYS A 101 -8.78 28.94 0.26
#